data_AF-D7BA52-F1
#
_entry.id   AF-D7BA52-F1
#
_cell.length_a   1.000
_cell.length_b   1.000
_cell.length_c   1.000
_cell.angle_alpha   90.00
_cell.angle_beta   90.00
_cell.angle_gamma   90.00
#
_symmetry.space_group_name_H-M   'P 1'
#
loop_
_entity.id
_entity.type
_entity.pdbx_description
1 polymer ?
#
loop_
_entity_poly.entity_id
_entity_poly.type
_entity_poly.pdbx_seq_one_letter_code
_entity_poly.pdbx_strand_id
1 'polypeptide(L)'
;MRRIDDPIALRDCLSRLSDISHLTVAQARLLLASKGIRARQRVIEVALKLPVLGGQVEVARTPKPQSRPRLKPLDDLPLTPKEREIMERLRRERA
;
A
#
# COMPACT_ATOMS: atom_id res chain seq x y z
N MET A 1 17.18 10.86 18.92
CA MET A 1 16.15 10.18 18.09
C MET A 1 16.84 9.45 16.95
N ARG A 2 16.89 8.11 17.00
CA ARG A 2 17.70 7.29 16.09
C ARG A 2 16.89 6.94 14.83
N ARG A 3 17.54 6.85 13.68
CA ARG A 3 16.91 6.42 12.41
C ARG A 3 17.56 5.13 11.96
N ILE A 4 16.75 4.15 11.60
CA ILE A 4 17.22 2.88 11.05
C ILE A 4 16.53 2.72 9.69
N ASP A 5 17.34 2.79 8.64
CA ASP A 5 16.90 2.55 7.26
C ASP A 5 17.28 1.13 6.78
N ASP A 6 18.15 0.44 7.52
CA ASP A 6 18.56 -0.94 7.22
C ASP A 6 17.53 -1.97 7.76
N PRO A 7 16.96 -2.83 6.89
CA PRO A 7 15.92 -3.76 7.30
C PRO A 7 16.43 -4.86 8.25
N ILE A 8 17.71 -5.24 8.15
CA ILE A 8 18.33 -6.26 9.01
C ILE A 8 18.51 -5.72 10.43
N ALA A 9 19.13 -4.54 10.58
CA ALA A 9 19.29 -3.89 11.88
C ALA A 9 17.93 -3.56 12.53
N LEU A 10 16.93 -3.21 11.71
CA LEU A 10 15.58 -2.96 12.20
C LEU A 10 14.93 -4.24 12.74
N ARG A 11 15.10 -5.35 12.04
CA ARG A 11 14.62 -6.66 12.46
C ARG A 11 15.26 -7.09 13.78
N ASP A 12 16.58 -6.98 13.90
CA ASP A 12 17.29 -7.31 15.15
C ASP A 12 16.85 -6.41 16.31
N CYS A 13 16.51 -5.15 16.02
CA CYS A 13 15.94 -4.26 17.02
C CYS A 13 14.54 -4.73 17.44
N LEU A 14 13.70 -5.16 16.49
CA LEU A 14 12.36 -5.65 16.77
C LEU A 14 12.40 -6.99 17.53
N SER A 15 13.29 -7.93 17.20
CA SER A 15 13.42 -9.22 17.88
C SER A 15 13.82 -9.07 19.34
N ARG A 16 14.66 -8.07 19.66
CA ARG A 16 15.00 -7.74 21.05
C ARG A 16 13.84 -7.13 21.84
N LEU A 17 12.86 -6.55 21.15
CA LEU A 17 11.74 -5.83 21.78
C LEU A 17 10.49 -6.71 21.92
N SER A 18 10.24 -7.62 21.00
CA SER A 18 9.05 -8.46 20.97
C SER A 18 9.22 -9.62 19.99
N ASP A 19 8.42 -10.68 20.18
CA ASP A 19 8.33 -11.78 19.22
C ASP A 19 7.81 -11.27 17.87
N ILE A 20 8.66 -11.33 16.84
CA ILE A 20 8.38 -10.79 15.50
C ILE A 20 7.20 -11.52 14.83
N SER A 21 6.97 -12.79 15.19
CA SER A 21 6.05 -13.71 14.51
C SER A 21 4.59 -13.24 14.47
N HIS A 22 4.16 -12.37 15.40
CA HIS A 22 2.78 -11.88 15.47
C HIS A 22 2.67 -10.36 15.30
N LEU A 23 3.76 -9.72 14.87
CA LEU A 23 3.88 -8.27 14.93
C LEU A 23 3.40 -7.65 13.62
N THR A 24 2.29 -6.90 13.70
CA THR A 24 1.80 -6.11 12.56
C THR A 24 2.69 -4.90 12.31
N VAL A 25 2.67 -4.36 11.08
CA VAL A 25 3.43 -3.15 10.70
C VAL A 25 3.11 -1.96 11.61
N ALA A 26 1.83 -1.81 11.99
CA ALA A 26 1.38 -0.73 12.86
C ALA A 26 1.95 -0.89 14.29
N GLN A 27 1.90 -2.10 14.83
CA GLN A 27 2.48 -2.41 16.15
C GLN A 27 4.00 -2.21 16.13
N ALA A 28 4.69 -2.64 15.07
CA ALA A 28 6.14 -2.46 14.93
C ALA A 28 6.49 -0.97 14.94
N ARG A 29 5.76 -0.16 14.19
CA ARG A 29 5.93 1.29 14.15
C ARG A 29 5.70 1.93 15.51
N LEU A 30 4.67 1.50 16.24
CA LEU A 30 4.36 2.00 17.57
C LEU A 30 5.48 1.66 18.59
N LEU A 31 5.99 0.43 18.54
CA LEU A 31 7.11 -0.02 19.38
C LEU A 31 8.40 0.76 19.07
N LEU A 32 8.69 1.00 17.80
CA LEU A 32 9.85 1.81 17.41
C LEU A 32 9.71 3.25 17.88
N ALA A 33 8.50 3.83 17.77
CA ALA A 33 8.22 5.17 18.24
C ALA A 33 8.41 5.31 19.76
N SER A 34 7.97 4.32 20.56
CA SER A 34 8.16 4.32 22.02
C SER A 34 9.63 4.27 22.43
N LYS A 35 10.52 3.74 21.56
CA LYS A 35 11.98 3.75 21.73
C LYS A 35 12.68 4.95 21.08
N GLY A 36 11.92 5.90 20.52
CA GLY A 36 12.49 7.06 19.83
C GLY A 36 13.25 6.70 18.55
N ILE A 37 12.88 5.59 17.91
CA ILE A 37 13.43 5.09 16.66
C ILE A 37 12.43 5.40 15.54
N ARG A 38 12.93 6.02 14.46
CA ARG A 38 12.15 6.27 13.24
C ARG A 38 12.62 5.32 12.14
N ALA A 39 11.68 4.65 11.49
CA ALA A 39 11.92 3.79 10.34
C ALA A 39 10.88 4.09 9.25
N ARG A 40 11.26 3.90 7.98
CA ARG A 40 10.33 4.01 6.85
C ARG A 40 9.40 2.80 6.85
N GLN A 41 8.13 3.02 6.48
CA GLN A 41 7.14 1.94 6.42
C GLN A 41 7.61 0.76 5.54
N ARG A 42 8.22 1.05 4.38
CA ARG A 42 8.78 0.02 3.49
C ARG A 42 9.85 -0.83 4.17
N VAL A 43 10.69 -0.23 5.02
CA VAL A 43 11.77 -0.93 5.74
C VAL A 43 11.18 -1.81 6.84
N ILE A 44 10.13 -1.34 7.54
CA ILE A 44 9.39 -2.15 8.53
C ILE A 44 8.74 -3.36 7.87
N GLU A 45 8.08 -3.16 6.72
CA GLU A 45 7.45 -4.25 5.97
C GLU A 45 8.47 -5.29 5.52
N VAL A 46 9.64 -4.86 5.03
CA VAL A 46 10.72 -5.78 4.66
C VAL A 46 11.25 -6.49 5.90
N ALA A 47 11.50 -5.79 7.00
CA ALA A 47 12.01 -6.36 8.25
C ALA A 47 11.09 -7.46 8.83
N LEU A 48 9.77 -7.27 8.75
CA LEU A 48 8.77 -8.26 9.19
C LEU A 48 8.61 -9.43 8.22
N LYS A 49 8.84 -9.21 6.91
CA LYS A 49 8.76 -10.25 5.88
C LYS A 49 10.03 -11.09 5.75
N LEU A 50 11.15 -10.65 6.32
CA LEU A 50 12.38 -11.43 6.31
C LEU A 50 12.15 -12.73 7.10
N PRO A 51 12.26 -13.93 6.49
CA PRO A 51 12.10 -15.20 7.20
C PRO A 51 13.20 -15.34 8.26
N VAL A 52 12.86 -15.83 9.46
CA VAL A 52 13.88 -16.20 10.47
C VAL A 52 14.44 -17.51 9.98
N LEU A 53 15.60 -17.50 9.33
CA LEU A 53 16.59 -18.58 9.33
C LEU A 53 17.73 -18.17 8.40
N GLY A 54 18.97 -18.53 8.78
CA GLY A 54 20.11 -18.45 7.88
C GLY A 54 19.80 -19.16 6.56
N GLY A 55 20.14 -18.50 5.45
CA GLY A 55 20.00 -19.08 4.12
C GLY A 55 19.04 -18.30 3.22
N GLN A 56 19.63 -17.67 2.21
CA GLN A 56 19.04 -17.24 0.96
C GLN A 56 18.17 -15.98 1.00
N VAL A 57 18.86 -14.88 0.68
CA VAL A 57 18.31 -13.61 0.25
C VAL A 57 17.74 -13.78 -1.16
N GLU A 58 16.45 -14.02 -1.29
CA GLU A 58 15.72 -13.61 -2.50
C GLU A 58 15.18 -12.20 -2.27
N VAL A 59 15.89 -11.22 -2.83
CA VAL A 59 15.38 -9.86 -2.97
C VAL A 59 14.21 -9.91 -3.95
N ALA A 60 13.00 -10.14 -3.44
CA ALA A 60 11.77 -10.07 -4.22
C ALA A 60 11.67 -8.66 -4.84
N ARG A 61 11.90 -8.60 -6.16
CA ARG A 61 11.78 -7.39 -6.96
C ARG A 61 10.40 -6.78 -6.74
N THR A 62 10.38 -5.51 -6.31
CA THR A 62 9.17 -4.72 -6.09
C THR A 62 8.20 -4.82 -7.27
N PRO A 63 6.88 -5.04 -7.06
CA PRO A 63 5.93 -4.93 -8.16
C PRO A 63 5.93 -3.47 -8.67
N LYS A 64 6.19 -3.30 -9.97
CA LYS A 64 6.04 -2.00 -10.64
C LYS A 64 4.61 -1.50 -10.40
N PRO A 65 4.39 -0.22 -10.09
CA PRO A 65 3.03 0.31 -10.04
C PRO A 65 2.41 0.13 -11.43
N GLN A 66 1.37 -0.70 -11.52
CA GLN A 66 0.56 -0.77 -12.72
C GLN A 66 -0.01 0.63 -12.96
N SER A 67 0.42 1.28 -14.03
CA SER A 67 -0.17 2.51 -14.51
C SER A 67 -1.64 2.22 -14.81
N ARG A 68 -2.54 2.69 -13.93
CA ARG A 68 -3.98 2.58 -14.18
C ARG A 68 -4.28 3.28 -15.50
N PRO A 69 -4.90 2.61 -16.49
CA PRO A 69 -5.32 3.29 -17.70
C PRO A 69 -6.29 4.40 -17.31
N ARG A 70 -6.09 5.62 -17.85
CA ARG A 70 -7.03 6.72 -17.65
C ARG A 70 -8.34 6.33 -18.32
N LEU A 71 -9.36 6.00 -17.52
CA LEU A 71 -10.71 5.74 -18.00
C LEU A 71 -11.26 7.04 -18.61
N LYS A 72 -11.88 6.93 -19.80
CA LYS A 72 -12.59 8.05 -20.41
C LYS A 72 -13.78 8.46 -19.52
N PRO A 73 -14.16 9.74 -19.49
CA PRO A 73 -15.34 10.20 -18.76
C PRO A 73 -16.61 9.48 -19.25
N LEU A 74 -17.59 9.31 -18.36
CA LEU A 74 -18.86 8.61 -18.68
C LEU A 74 -19.63 9.27 -19.84
N ASP A 75 -19.34 10.53 -20.14
CA ASP A 75 -19.97 11.30 -21.23
C ASP A 75 -19.54 10.82 -22.64
N ASP A 76 -18.44 10.06 -22.74
CA ASP A 76 -17.95 9.50 -24.02
C ASP A 76 -18.59 8.14 -24.35
N LEU A 77 -19.58 7.69 -23.59
CA LEU A 77 -20.31 6.46 -23.92
C LEU A 77 -21.21 6.73 -25.13
N PRO A 78 -21.09 5.98 -26.24
CA PRO A 78 -21.94 6.17 -27.40
C PRO A 78 -23.38 5.81 -27.05
N LEU A 79 -24.19 6.83 -26.77
CA LEU A 79 -25.61 6.67 -26.49
C LEU A 79 -26.32 6.09 -27.72
N THR A 80 -27.08 5.03 -27.50
CA THR A 80 -27.95 4.46 -28.52
C THR A 80 -29.04 5.47 -28.91
N PRO A 81 -29.61 5.38 -30.12
CA PRO A 81 -30.66 6.31 -30.57
C PRO A 81 -31.85 6.39 -29.61
N LYS A 82 -32.22 5.27 -28.98
CA LYS A 82 -33.31 5.18 -27.99
C LYS A 82 -32.99 5.93 -26.70
N GLU A 83 -31.76 5.84 -26.20
CA GLU A 83 -31.35 6.53 -24.97
C GLU A 83 -31.34 8.05 -25.15
N ARG A 84 -31.01 8.52 -26.36
CA ARG A 84 -31.09 9.95 -26.70
C ARG A 84 -32.51 10.47 -26.66
N GLU A 85 -33.45 9.73 -27.23
CA GLU A 85 -34.88 10.08 -27.24
C GLU A 85 -35.46 10.15 -25.82
N ILE A 86 -35.11 9.19 -24.95
CA ILE A 86 -35.52 9.19 -23.54
C ILE A 86 -34.99 10.42 -22.79
N MET A 87 -33.72 10.75 -22.97
CA MET A 87 -33.10 11.94 -22.36
C MET A 87 -33.72 13.24 -22.87
N GLU A 88 -34.04 13.32 -24.16
CA GLU A 88 -34.68 14.51 -24.74
C GLU A 88 -36.10 14.70 -24.20
N ARG A 89 -36.88 13.63 -24.08
CA ARG A 89 -38.20 13.65 -23.45
C ARG A 89 -38.11 14.12 -21.99
N LEU A 90 -37.18 13.57 -21.22
CA LEU A 90 -36.92 13.97 -19.83
C LEU A 90 -36.51 15.45 -19.70
N ARG A 91 -35.80 16.01 -20.68
CA ARG A 91 -35.46 17.44 -20.71
C ARG A 91 -36.67 18.32 -20.98
N ARG A 92 -37.57 17.90 -21.87
CA ARG A 92 -38.80 18.65 -22.19
C ARG A 92 -39.82 18.63 -21.05
N GLU A 93 -39.85 17.57 -20.25
CA GLU A 93 -40.73 17.46 -19.07
C GLU A 93 -40.20 18.23 -17.84
N ARG A 94 -38.91 18.59 -17.83
CA ARG A 94 -38.27 19.35 -16.73
C ARG A 94 -38.13 20.86 -17.01
N ALA A 95 -38.42 21.31 -18.23
CA ALA A 95 -38.43 22.72 -18.64
C ALA A 95 -39.84 23.30 -18.51
#